data_AF-A0A7X9B6B5-F1
#
_entry.id   AF-A0A7X9B6B5-F1
#
_cell.length_a   1.000
_cell.length_b   1.000
_cell.length_c   1.000
_cell.angle_alpha   90.00
_cell.angle_beta   90.00
_cell.angle_gamma   90.00
#
_symmetry.space_group_name_H-M   'P 1'
#
loop_
_entity.id
_entity.type
_entity.pdbx_description
1 polymer ?
#
loop_
_entity_poly.entity_id
_entity_poly.type
_entity_poly.pdbx_seq_one_letter_code
_entity_poly.pdbx_strand_id
1 'polypeptide(L)'
;MEIPDFRQKELRDKYRHDNWQQKHLDPARIFPDDQDLAITGDFAPAFANAFPLMRLIRAAFDAMKVYDCTVPEQRIRTIDLVKELRDSLPAIRDAFLRLKKIADNYPESMGGIAIQEKFDLCEYERVIDTEACKNELNVWLLKSHGK
;
A
#
# COMPACT_ATOMS: atom_id res chain seq x y z
N MET A 1 -3.79 -7.48 -25.73
CA MET A 1 -4.45 -8.75 -25.38
C MET A 1 -5.78 -8.74 -26.10
N GLU A 2 -5.95 -9.58 -27.12
CA GLU A 2 -7.19 -9.63 -27.90
C GLU A 2 -8.25 -10.39 -27.09
N ILE A 3 -9.42 -9.77 -26.89
CA ILE A 3 -10.54 -10.41 -26.19
C ILE A 3 -11.11 -11.49 -27.15
N PRO A 4 -11.19 -12.77 -26.76
CA PRO A 4 -11.72 -13.82 -27.63
C PRO A 4 -13.15 -13.50 -28.07
N ASP A 5 -13.46 -13.62 -29.36
CA ASP A 5 -14.82 -13.48 -29.85
C ASP A 5 -15.61 -14.78 -29.57
N PHE A 6 -16.35 -14.79 -28.47
CA PHE A 6 -17.20 -15.91 -28.08
C PHE A 6 -18.40 -16.14 -29.04
N ARG A 7 -18.55 -15.37 -30.12
CA ARG A 7 -19.44 -15.76 -31.24
C ARG A 7 -18.87 -16.92 -32.04
N GLN A 8 -17.56 -17.15 -32.03
CA GLN A 8 -16.93 -18.30 -32.65
C GLN A 8 -17.11 -19.55 -31.77
N LYS A 9 -17.70 -20.61 -32.36
CA LYS A 9 -17.97 -21.87 -31.65
C LYS A 9 -16.70 -22.48 -31.07
N GLU A 10 -15.61 -22.44 -31.83
CA GLU A 10 -14.32 -23.00 -31.45
C GLU A 10 -13.73 -22.31 -30.21
N LEU A 11 -13.82 -20.97 -30.14
CA LEU A 11 -13.40 -20.22 -28.97
C LEU A 11 -14.31 -20.49 -27.77
N ARG A 12 -15.63 -20.59 -27.97
CA ARG A 12 -16.54 -21.00 -26.87
C ARG A 12 -16.19 -22.37 -26.33
N ASP A 13 -16.02 -23.36 -27.20
CA ASP A 13 -15.76 -24.73 -26.78
C ASP A 13 -14.38 -24.87 -26.12
N LYS A 14 -13.38 -24.10 -26.60
CA LYS A 14 -12.04 -24.00 -25.98
C LYS A 14 -12.10 -23.51 -24.53
N TYR A 15 -12.88 -22.48 -24.24
CA TYR A 15 -12.99 -21.90 -22.89
C TYR A 15 -14.22 -22.40 -22.10
N ARG A 16 -14.99 -23.35 -22.64
CA ARG A 16 -16.20 -23.92 -22.00
C ARG A 16 -15.89 -24.60 -20.66
N HIS A 17 -14.66 -25.11 -20.53
CA HIS A 17 -14.14 -25.74 -19.32
C HIS A 17 -13.02 -24.91 -18.68
N ASP A 18 -12.93 -23.62 -19.02
CA ASP A 18 -12.04 -22.69 -18.32
C ASP A 18 -12.64 -22.40 -16.93
N ASN A 19 -12.50 -23.39 -16.06
CA ASN A 19 -12.88 -23.33 -14.65
C ASN A 19 -11.79 -22.58 -13.87
N TRP A 20 -11.27 -21.46 -14.41
CA TRP A 20 -10.31 -20.65 -13.69
C TRP A 20 -10.96 -20.18 -12.39
N GLN A 21 -10.72 -20.95 -11.34
CA GLN A 21 -11.05 -20.63 -9.99
C GLN A 21 -9.79 -20.04 -9.39
N GLN A 22 -9.92 -18.85 -8.84
CA GLN A 22 -8.91 -18.27 -7.99
C GLN A 22 -8.58 -19.31 -6.89
N LYS A 23 -7.30 -19.65 -6.70
CA LYS A 23 -6.88 -20.61 -5.69
C LYS A 23 -7.51 -20.24 -4.35
N HIS A 24 -8.22 -21.18 -3.73
CA HIS A 24 -8.79 -20.97 -2.41
C HIS A 24 -7.65 -20.77 -1.42
N LEU A 25 -7.61 -19.60 -0.79
CA LEU A 25 -6.68 -19.27 0.27
C LEU A 25 -7.32 -19.66 1.60
N ASP A 26 -6.61 -20.48 2.39
CA ASP A 26 -6.96 -20.68 3.79
C ASP A 26 -6.37 -19.54 4.64
N PRO A 27 -7.20 -18.63 5.18
CA PRO A 27 -6.69 -17.49 5.95
C PRO A 27 -6.00 -17.90 7.26
N ALA A 28 -6.27 -19.11 7.77
CA ALA A 28 -5.64 -19.61 8.99
C ALA A 28 -4.21 -20.11 8.77
N ARG A 29 -3.79 -20.32 7.50
CA ARG A 29 -2.50 -20.91 7.14
C ARG A 29 -1.59 -19.97 6.36
N ILE A 30 -1.74 -18.67 6.60
CA ILE A 30 -0.87 -17.65 5.99
C ILE A 30 0.53 -17.56 6.65
N PHE A 31 0.70 -18.24 7.79
CA PHE A 31 1.96 -18.42 8.52
C PHE A 31 2.24 -19.92 8.73
N PRO A 32 3.50 -20.33 8.99
CA PRO A 32 3.87 -21.70 9.30
C PRO A 32 3.13 -22.27 10.52
N ASP A 33 3.00 -23.60 10.58
CA ASP A 33 2.30 -24.29 11.67
C ASP A 33 3.02 -24.13 13.04
N ASP A 34 4.33 -23.87 13.05
CA ASP A 34 5.18 -23.64 14.23
C ASP A 34 5.36 -22.16 14.59
N GLN A 35 4.49 -21.28 14.06
CA GLN A 35 4.52 -19.84 14.33
C GLN A 35 4.46 -19.47 15.82
N ASP A 36 5.16 -18.41 16.18
CA ASP A 36 4.98 -17.66 17.41
C ASP A 36 3.76 -16.72 17.29
N LEU A 37 2.66 -17.12 17.94
CA LEU A 37 1.41 -16.36 17.98
C LEU A 37 1.54 -14.99 18.67
N ALA A 38 2.56 -14.77 19.50
CA ALA A 38 2.83 -13.45 20.06
C ALA A 38 3.31 -12.44 18.99
N ILE A 39 3.80 -12.94 17.85
CA ILE A 39 4.20 -12.14 16.70
C ILE A 39 3.10 -12.16 15.63
N THR A 40 2.69 -13.35 15.19
CA THR A 40 1.76 -13.50 14.06
C THR A 40 0.33 -13.13 14.41
N GLY A 41 -0.06 -13.23 15.69
CA GLY A 41 -1.35 -12.74 16.19
C GLY A 41 -1.53 -11.23 16.01
N ASP A 42 -0.43 -10.46 15.91
CA ASP A 42 -0.48 -9.02 15.67
C ASP A 42 -0.68 -8.66 14.18
N PHE A 43 -0.70 -9.64 13.26
CA PHE A 43 -0.77 -9.39 11.82
C PHE A 43 -2.02 -8.61 11.40
N ALA A 44 -3.20 -9.13 11.72
CA ALA A 44 -4.46 -8.49 11.36
C ALA A 44 -4.64 -7.09 11.98
N PRO A 45 -4.42 -6.88 13.29
CA PRO A 45 -4.54 -5.54 13.88
C PRO A 45 -3.45 -4.57 13.39
N ALA A 46 -2.21 -5.01 13.18
CA ALA A 46 -1.16 -4.17 12.61
C ALA A 46 -1.52 -3.72 11.19
N PHE A 47 -2.05 -4.63 10.37
CA PHE A 47 -2.53 -4.27 9.04
C PHE A 47 -3.72 -3.31 9.08
N ALA A 48 -4.72 -3.58 9.92
CA ALA A 48 -5.89 -2.71 10.07
C ALA A 48 -5.49 -1.28 10.48
N ASN A 49 -4.48 -1.14 11.34
CA ASN A 49 -3.93 0.14 11.75
C ASN A 49 -3.13 0.83 10.62
N ALA A 50 -2.30 0.09 9.88
CA ALA A 50 -1.44 0.66 8.84
C ALA A 50 -2.19 1.00 7.55
N PHE A 51 -3.29 0.31 7.22
CA PHE A 51 -3.94 0.42 5.92
C PHE A 51 -4.47 1.82 5.57
N PRO A 52 -5.13 2.57 6.49
CA PRO A 52 -5.51 3.96 6.23
C PRO A 52 -4.30 4.86 6.00
N LEU A 53 -3.20 4.65 6.74
CA LEU A 53 -1.97 5.42 6.62
C LEU A 53 -1.27 5.16 5.27
N MET A 54 -1.25 3.91 4.81
CA MET A 54 -0.79 3.54 3.47
C MET A 54 -1.55 4.26 2.36
N ARG A 55 -2.89 4.36 2.50
CA ARG A 55 -3.73 5.12 1.55
C ARG A 55 -3.39 6.61 1.56
N LEU A 56 -3.16 7.20 2.73
CA LEU A 56 -2.75 8.60 2.86
C LEU A 56 -1.42 8.87 2.16
N ILE A 57 -0.42 8.01 2.33
CA ILE A 57 0.88 8.12 1.66
C ILE A 57 0.70 8.18 0.14
N ARG A 58 -0.02 7.21 -0.43
CA ARG A 58 -0.27 7.16 -1.88
C ARG A 58 -1.04 8.39 -2.36
N ALA A 59 -2.11 8.75 -1.66
CA ALA A 59 -2.95 9.88 -2.04
C ALA A 59 -2.15 11.19 -2.07
N ALA A 60 -1.33 11.44 -1.05
CA ALA A 60 -0.51 12.65 -0.98
C ALA A 60 0.60 12.65 -2.05
N PHE A 61 1.40 11.60 -2.17
CA PHE A 61 2.50 11.56 -3.14
C PHE A 61 2.02 11.56 -4.59
N ASP A 62 0.90 10.90 -4.91
CA ASP A 62 0.36 10.94 -6.26
C ASP A 62 -0.29 12.28 -6.57
N ALA A 63 -0.96 12.92 -5.60
CA ALA A 63 -1.48 14.28 -5.76
C ALA A 63 -0.36 15.31 -5.95
N MET A 64 0.77 15.19 -5.25
CA MET A 64 1.95 16.05 -5.43
C MET A 64 2.47 16.02 -6.88
N LYS A 65 2.46 14.84 -7.53
CA LYS A 65 2.98 14.67 -8.91
C LYS A 65 2.13 15.38 -9.95
N VAL A 66 0.81 15.46 -9.71
CA VAL A 66 -0.14 16.06 -10.67
C VAL A 66 -0.55 17.48 -10.31
N TYR A 67 -0.08 18.02 -9.19
CA TYR A 67 -0.48 19.31 -8.61
C TYR A 67 -0.57 20.45 -9.64
N ASP A 68 0.46 20.62 -10.47
CA ASP A 68 0.52 21.72 -11.45
C ASP A 68 -0.56 21.60 -12.55
N CYS A 69 -1.09 20.40 -12.79
CA CYS A 69 -2.14 20.11 -13.76
C CYS A 69 -3.56 20.22 -13.19
N THR A 70 -3.70 20.53 -11.89
CA THR A 70 -5.00 20.55 -11.21
C THR A 70 -5.59 21.96 -11.09
N VAL A 71 -6.92 22.04 -10.95
CA VAL A 71 -7.66 23.29 -10.71
C VAL A 71 -7.44 23.81 -9.27
N PRO A 72 -7.64 25.11 -8.99
CA PRO A 72 -7.33 25.71 -7.69
C PRO A 72 -7.93 24.99 -6.47
N GLU A 73 -9.16 24.51 -6.56
CA GLU A 73 -9.83 23.80 -5.46
C GLU A 73 -9.15 22.46 -5.15
N GLN A 74 -8.65 21.79 -6.18
CA GLN A 74 -7.91 20.54 -6.04
C GLN A 74 -6.51 20.80 -5.46
N ARG A 75 -5.87 21.91 -5.82
CA ARG A 75 -4.58 22.32 -5.26
C ARG A 75 -4.65 22.52 -3.74
N ILE A 76 -5.70 23.19 -3.25
CA ILE A 76 -5.93 23.35 -1.80
C ILE A 76 -6.04 21.99 -1.12
N ARG A 77 -6.83 21.07 -1.69
CA ARG A 77 -6.96 19.69 -1.16
C ARG A 77 -5.64 18.95 -1.16
N THR A 78 -4.81 19.09 -2.20
CA THR A 78 -3.48 18.48 -2.24
C THR A 78 -2.58 19.02 -1.13
N ILE A 79 -2.59 20.34 -0.89
CA ILE A 79 -1.83 20.96 0.20
C ILE A 79 -2.26 20.38 1.55
N ASP A 80 -3.56 20.23 1.79
CA ASP A 80 -4.09 19.67 3.04
C ASP A 80 -3.69 18.20 3.21
N LEU A 81 -3.79 17.39 2.15
CA LEU A 81 -3.31 16.00 2.12
C LEU A 81 -1.82 15.88 2.45
N VAL A 82 -0.99 16.77 1.92
CA VAL A 82 0.46 16.78 2.16
C VAL A 82 0.78 17.17 3.61
N LYS A 83 0.04 18.12 4.18
CA LYS A 83 0.15 18.47 5.61
C LYS A 83 -0.27 17.29 6.50
N GLU A 84 -1.38 16.64 6.16
CA GLU A 84 -1.87 15.46 6.89
C GLU A 84 -0.84 14.32 6.86
N LEU A 85 -0.24 14.04 5.69
CA LEU A 85 0.85 13.06 5.58
C LEU A 85 2.02 13.45 6.47
N ARG A 86 2.50 14.71 6.38
CA ARG A 86 3.62 15.21 7.19
C ARG A 86 3.39 15.02 8.68
N ASP A 87 2.19 15.36 9.15
CA ASP A 87 1.84 15.30 10.57
C ASP A 87 1.62 13.85 11.04
N SER A 88 1.30 12.94 10.12
CA SER A 88 1.09 11.51 10.38
C SER A 88 2.37 10.66 10.30
N LEU A 89 3.51 11.22 9.89
CA LEU A 89 4.77 10.47 9.73
C LEU A 89 5.20 9.65 10.97
N PRO A 90 5.08 10.14 12.22
CA PRO A 90 5.38 9.34 13.40
C PRO A 90 4.48 8.09 13.52
N ALA A 91 3.18 8.26 13.30
CA ALA A 91 2.22 7.15 13.34
C ALA A 91 2.46 6.14 12.21
N ILE A 92 2.82 6.62 11.01
CA ILE A 92 3.23 5.77 9.88
C ILE A 92 4.43 4.92 10.28
N ARG A 93 5.48 5.54 10.82
CA ARG A 93 6.69 4.84 11.25
C ARG A 93 6.36 3.74 12.26
N ASP A 94 5.59 4.04 13.29
CA ASP A 94 5.24 3.07 14.32
C ASP A 94 4.43 1.89 13.76
N ALA A 95 3.46 2.17 12.88
CA ALA A 95 2.67 1.15 12.22
C ALA A 95 3.54 0.25 11.31
N PHE A 96 4.47 0.85 10.56
CA PHE A 96 5.36 0.15 9.65
C PHE A 96 6.40 -0.68 10.40
N LEU A 97 6.93 -0.21 11.53
CA LEU A 97 7.85 -0.98 12.37
C LEU A 97 7.17 -2.23 12.96
N ARG A 98 5.87 -2.15 13.32
CA ARG A 98 5.10 -3.33 13.75
C ARG A 98 4.97 -4.37 12.65
N LEU A 99 4.59 -3.94 11.44
CA LEU A 99 4.51 -4.84 10.29
C LEU A 99 5.89 -5.41 9.93
N LYS A 100 6.93 -4.59 9.98
CA LYS A 100 8.30 -5.00 9.68
C LYS A 100 8.77 -6.10 10.64
N LYS A 101 8.45 -5.99 11.94
CA LYS A 101 8.75 -7.06 12.90
C LYS A 101 8.18 -8.42 12.44
N ILE A 102 6.94 -8.44 11.96
CA ILE A 102 6.29 -9.68 11.48
C ILE A 102 6.99 -10.19 10.22
N ALA A 103 7.23 -9.31 9.25
CA ALA A 103 7.87 -9.66 7.98
C ALA A 103 9.32 -10.13 8.16
N ASP A 104 10.08 -9.54 9.08
CA ASP A 104 11.47 -9.93 9.36
C ASP A 104 11.55 -11.31 10.05
N ASN A 105 10.55 -11.68 10.86
CA ASN A 105 10.49 -13.00 11.50
C ASN A 105 9.95 -14.10 10.58
N TYR A 106 9.07 -13.76 9.64
CA TYR A 106 8.42 -14.71 8.72
C TYR A 106 8.50 -14.26 7.26
N PRO A 107 9.69 -13.99 6.70
CA PRO A 107 9.84 -13.34 5.40
C PRO A 107 9.28 -14.16 4.23
N GLU A 108 9.32 -15.48 4.33
CA GLU A 108 8.84 -16.40 3.29
C GLU A 108 7.38 -16.82 3.47
N SER A 109 6.75 -16.44 4.58
CA SER A 109 5.33 -16.72 4.80
C SER A 109 4.45 -15.85 3.90
N MET A 110 3.23 -16.29 3.61
CA MET A 110 2.29 -15.47 2.84
C MET A 110 2.02 -14.12 3.52
N GLY A 111 1.95 -14.10 4.85
CA GLY A 111 1.83 -12.87 5.62
C GLY A 111 3.03 -11.94 5.45
N GLY A 112 4.25 -12.49 5.53
CA GLY A 112 5.49 -11.72 5.33
C GLY A 112 5.61 -11.15 3.92
N ILE A 113 5.34 -11.96 2.90
CA ILE A 113 5.34 -11.54 1.50
C ILE A 113 4.32 -10.41 1.28
N ALA A 114 3.09 -10.57 1.80
CA ALA A 114 2.06 -9.54 1.67
C ALA A 114 2.47 -8.20 2.32
N ILE A 115 3.24 -8.22 3.41
CA ILE A 115 3.77 -7.00 4.04
C ILE A 115 4.81 -6.34 3.13
N GLN A 116 5.76 -7.12 2.60
CA GLN A 116 6.81 -6.60 1.71
C GLN A 116 6.21 -5.96 0.45
N GLU A 117 5.21 -6.61 -0.17
CA GLU A 117 4.49 -6.04 -1.31
C GLU A 117 3.84 -4.69 -0.98
N LYS A 118 3.34 -4.49 0.25
CA LYS A 118 2.80 -3.20 0.67
C LYS A 118 3.87 -2.17 0.94
N PHE A 119 5.03 -2.55 1.45
CA PHE A 119 6.16 -1.65 1.65
C PHE A 119 6.65 -1.07 0.32
N ASP A 120 6.76 -1.91 -0.72
CA ASP A 120 7.12 -1.47 -2.07
C ASP A 120 6.11 -0.46 -2.63
N LEU A 121 4.81 -0.74 -2.47
CA LEU A 121 3.75 0.15 -2.96
C LEU A 121 3.72 1.49 -2.23
N CYS A 122 3.97 1.49 -0.91
CA CYS A 122 3.79 2.66 -0.06
C CYS A 122 5.08 3.46 0.15
N GLU A 123 6.09 3.28 -0.71
CA GLU A 123 7.35 4.01 -0.64
C GLU A 123 7.99 3.92 0.76
N TYR A 124 8.00 2.72 1.36
CA TYR A 124 8.43 2.47 2.74
C TYR A 124 9.75 3.16 3.10
N GLU A 125 10.78 3.00 2.27
CA GLU A 125 12.11 3.59 2.49
C GLU A 125 12.09 5.12 2.58
N ARG A 126 11.16 5.75 1.85
CA ARG A 126 11.01 7.21 1.84
C ARG A 126 10.32 7.71 3.10
N VAL A 127 9.34 6.98 3.62
CA VAL A 127 8.52 7.43 4.77
C VAL A 127 9.07 6.98 6.12
N ILE A 128 9.90 5.93 6.16
CA ILE A 128 10.48 5.42 7.41
C ILE A 128 11.53 6.37 7.99
N ASP A 129 12.29 7.07 7.14
CA ASP A 129 13.09 8.22 7.54
C ASP A 129 12.17 9.45 7.67
N THR A 130 11.52 9.55 8.84
CA THR A 130 10.50 10.56 9.10
C THR A 130 11.05 11.98 8.98
N GLU A 131 12.32 12.22 9.33
CA GLU A 131 12.91 13.56 9.26
C GLU A 131 13.24 13.95 7.83
N ALA A 132 13.85 13.05 7.04
CA ALA A 132 14.10 13.30 5.63
C ALA A 132 12.79 13.52 4.87
N CYS A 133 11.79 12.66 5.09
CA CYS A 133 10.47 12.78 4.47
C CYS A 133 9.79 14.10 4.85
N LYS A 134 9.77 14.44 6.14
CA LYS A 134 9.17 15.69 6.63
C LYS A 134 9.83 16.91 6.00
N ASN A 135 11.14 16.92 5.86
CA ASN A 135 11.87 18.01 5.21
C ASN A 135 11.49 18.11 3.72
N GLU A 136 11.39 16.98 3.02
CA GLU A 136 10.95 16.94 1.64
C GLU A 136 9.53 17.52 1.47
N LEU A 137 8.59 17.09 2.30
CA LEU A 137 7.21 17.57 2.28
C LEU A 137 7.14 19.08 2.58
N ASN A 138 7.92 19.57 3.54
CA ASN A 138 7.99 21.00 3.86
C ASN A 138 8.56 21.82 2.70
N VAL A 139 9.62 21.35 2.04
CA VAL A 139 10.18 22.00 0.86
C VAL A 139 9.16 22.06 -0.27
N TRP A 140 8.40 20.98 -0.48
CA TRP A 140 7.33 20.96 -1.47
C TRP A 140 6.22 21.96 -1.12
N LEU A 141 5.75 21.97 0.13
CA LEU A 141 4.71 22.89 0.60
C LEU A 141 5.11 24.36 0.40
N LEU A 142 6.35 24.73 0.73
CA LEU A 142 6.86 26.09 0.54
C LEU A 142 6.82 26.52 -0.93
N LYS A 143 7.16 25.63 -1.86
CA LYS A 143 7.10 25.90 -3.31
C LYS A 143 5.66 26.02 -3.81
N SER A 144 4.76 25.22 -3.27
CA SER A 144 3.34 25.18 -3.67
C SER A 144 2.57 26.43 -3.24
N HIS A 145 3.00 27.12 -2.17
CA HIS A 145 2.40 28.39 -1.72
C HIS A 145 2.76 29.60 -2.60
N GLY A 146 3.79 29.50 -3.44
CA GLY A 146 4.21 30.58 -4.34
C GLY A 146 3.59 30.53 -5.74
N LYS A 147 2.65 29.60 -5.99
CA LYS A 147 2.01 29.33 -7.28
C LYS A 147 0.49 29.49 -7.19
#